data_AF-H2ZQN1-F1
#
_entry.id   AF-H2ZQN1-F1
#
_cell.length_a   1.000
_cell.length_b   1.000
_cell.length_c   1.000
_cell.angle_alpha   90.00
_cell.angle_beta   90.00
_cell.angle_gamma   90.00
#
_symmetry.space_group_name_H-M   'P 1'
#
loop_
_entity.id
_entity.type
_entity.pdbx_description
1 polymer ?
#
loop_
_entity_poly.entity_id
_entity_poly.type
_entity_poly.pdbx_seq_one_letter_code
_entity_poly.pdbx_strand_id
1 'polypeptide(L)'
;MEQTQKRKQEIETRLAEEKKRSEMIKENLEKADQLTNSMVTILNHFDERLHKLEDTILPVHRKTKDLQRLQDNIEKTLTSLDHVIGYHHVANDVEPVLRQGPSRQVDKYLHSMERLVKAVAFFSENNPDSPELNTVNTLFSNGKDGLEKEFQAQLSRHTKPMPPLKVEELIKMENKEDESFIHLPEKTVSDLSQMSEWLSGPGNSQSFVKAYSDIRSNNLIKTLNGMSDHIKGNSNTGRKISNAISTPKKPGNRRARTFDRRKETGLGKSSHAPIAEE
;
A
#
# COMPACT_ATOMS: atom_id res chain seq x y z
N MET A 1 59.30 -11.41 -111.96
CA MET A 1 58.19 -10.43 -111.90
C MET A 1 56.98 -10.99 -111.16
N GLU A 2 56.55 -12.23 -111.43
CA GLU A 2 55.38 -12.85 -110.80
C GLU A 2 55.48 -13.04 -109.26
N GLN A 3 56.65 -13.42 -108.74
CA GLN A 3 56.89 -13.59 -107.29
C GLN A 3 56.78 -12.27 -106.50
N THR A 4 57.21 -11.16 -107.11
CA THR A 4 57.12 -9.81 -106.55
C THR A 4 55.67 -9.33 -106.55
N GLN A 5 54.91 -9.65 -107.59
CA GLN A 5 53.48 -9.39 -107.69
C GLN A 5 52.69 -10.14 -106.60
N LYS A 6 53.01 -11.43 -106.36
CA LYS A 6 52.40 -12.26 -105.31
C LYS A 6 52.66 -11.71 -103.90
N ARG A 7 53.91 -11.35 -103.57
CA ARG A 7 54.23 -10.73 -102.28
C ARG A 7 53.52 -9.39 -102.09
N LYS A 8 53.40 -8.59 -103.16
CA LYS A 8 52.67 -7.32 -103.10
C LYS A 8 51.18 -7.54 -102.80
N GLN A 9 50.54 -8.51 -103.47
CA GLN A 9 49.15 -8.89 -103.18
C GLN A 9 48.97 -9.42 -101.75
N GLU A 10 49.90 -10.24 -101.26
CA GLU A 10 49.85 -10.80 -99.90
C GLU A 10 50.03 -9.73 -98.80
N ILE A 11 50.84 -8.69 -99.08
CA ILE A 11 50.96 -7.53 -98.20
C ILE A 11 49.69 -6.67 -98.26
N GLU A 12 49.09 -6.47 -99.45
CA GLU A 12 47.83 -5.74 -99.60
C GLU A 12 46.67 -6.45 -98.89
N THR A 13 46.57 -7.77 -98.95
CA THR A 13 45.55 -8.54 -98.23
C THR A 13 45.75 -8.48 -96.71
N ARG A 14 46.99 -8.65 -96.22
CA ARG A 14 47.29 -8.47 -94.77
C ARG A 14 47.00 -7.06 -94.29
N LEU A 15 47.32 -6.05 -95.08
CA LEU A 15 47.03 -4.65 -94.74
C LEU A 15 45.51 -4.42 -94.70
N ALA A 16 44.74 -5.02 -95.60
CA ALA A 16 43.29 -4.95 -95.58
C ALA A 16 42.68 -5.67 -94.35
N GLU A 17 43.22 -6.84 -93.98
CA GLU A 17 42.82 -7.57 -92.78
C GLU A 17 43.15 -6.81 -91.49
N GLU A 18 44.35 -6.23 -91.38
CA GLU A 18 44.73 -5.39 -90.23
C GLU A 18 43.88 -4.12 -90.14
N LYS A 19 43.59 -3.46 -91.27
CA LYS A 19 42.67 -2.31 -91.30
C LYS A 19 41.28 -2.69 -90.80
N LYS A 20 40.74 -3.81 -91.29
CA LYS A 20 39.43 -4.32 -90.84
C LYS A 20 39.43 -4.68 -89.35
N ARG A 21 40.51 -5.30 -88.85
CA ARG A 21 40.67 -5.63 -87.42
C ARG A 21 40.77 -4.36 -86.57
N SER A 22 41.49 -3.35 -87.05
CA SER A 22 41.62 -2.04 -86.39
C SER A 22 40.27 -1.32 -86.31
N GLU A 23 39.49 -1.33 -87.40
CA GLU A 23 38.13 -0.79 -87.43
C GLU A 23 37.21 -1.51 -86.44
N MET A 24 37.26 -2.85 -86.38
CA MET A 24 36.48 -3.63 -85.41
C MET A 24 36.85 -3.31 -83.96
N ILE A 25 38.15 -3.17 -83.65
CA ILE A 25 38.61 -2.79 -82.30
C ILE A 25 38.13 -1.38 -81.96
N LYS A 26 38.19 -0.45 -82.92
CA LYS A 26 37.72 0.93 -82.73
C LYS A 26 36.20 0.98 -82.46
N GLU A 27 35.42 0.20 -83.20
CA GLU A 27 33.97 0.07 -82.99
C GLU A 27 33.65 -0.54 -81.61
N ASN A 28 34.40 -1.57 -81.19
CA ASN A 28 34.23 -2.18 -79.87
C ASN A 28 34.64 -1.23 -78.74
N LEU A 29 35.68 -0.41 -78.94
CA LEU A 29 36.09 0.63 -78.00
C LEU A 29 34.99 1.69 -77.86
N GLU A 30 34.38 2.11 -78.97
CA GLU A 30 33.30 3.09 -78.98
C GLU A 30 32.04 2.55 -78.30
N LYS A 31 31.71 1.26 -78.50
CA LYS A 31 30.65 0.58 -77.74
C LYS A 31 30.96 0.50 -76.23
N ALA A 32 32.21 0.21 -75.86
CA ALA A 32 32.63 0.18 -74.46
C ALA A 32 32.53 1.57 -73.82
N ASP A 33 32.94 2.62 -74.54
CA ASP A 33 32.85 4.01 -74.09
C ASP A 33 31.39 4.47 -73.94
N GLN A 34 30.50 4.11 -74.87
CA GLN A 34 29.06 4.32 -74.74
C GLN A 34 28.48 3.61 -73.50
N LEU A 35 28.92 2.38 -73.21
CA LEU A 35 28.49 1.64 -72.04
C LEU A 35 28.97 2.31 -70.74
N THR A 36 30.23 2.77 -70.71
CA THR A 36 30.80 3.52 -69.59
C THR A 36 30.04 4.83 -69.36
N ASN A 37 29.75 5.60 -70.41
CA ASN A 37 28.96 6.83 -70.31
C ASN A 37 27.53 6.56 -69.84
N SER A 38 26.93 5.45 -70.27
CA SER A 38 25.62 5.01 -69.78
C SER A 38 25.67 4.69 -68.28
N MET A 39 26.71 4.00 -67.82
CA MET A 39 26.92 3.70 -66.39
C MET A 39 27.10 4.97 -65.57
N VAL A 40 27.91 5.94 -66.04
CA VAL A 40 28.09 7.23 -65.38
C VAL A 40 26.77 7.99 -65.28
N THR A 41 25.97 7.98 -66.34
CA THR A 41 24.64 8.62 -66.35
C THR A 41 23.70 7.98 -65.32
N ILE A 42 23.68 6.66 -65.23
CA ILE A 42 22.88 5.93 -64.23
C ILE A 42 23.33 6.28 -62.81
N LEU A 43 24.64 6.32 -62.55
CA LEU A 43 25.19 6.68 -61.25
C LEU A 43 24.84 8.11 -60.84
N ASN A 44 24.96 9.08 -61.75
CA ASN A 44 24.56 10.46 -61.49
C ASN A 44 23.07 10.55 -61.13
N HIS A 45 22.21 9.81 -61.84
CA HIS A 45 20.79 9.77 -61.52
C HIS A 45 20.49 9.10 -60.17
N PHE A 46 21.28 8.09 -59.77
CA PHE A 46 21.18 7.52 -58.43
C PHE A 46 21.58 8.52 -57.35
N ASP A 47 22.65 9.26 -57.58
CA ASP A 47 23.16 10.27 -56.65
C ASP A 47 22.13 11.40 -56.45
N GLU A 48 21.56 11.93 -57.54
CA GLU A 48 20.48 12.91 -57.47
C GLU A 48 19.24 12.39 -56.72
N ARG A 49 18.89 11.11 -56.92
CA ARG A 49 17.75 10.49 -56.22
C ARG A 49 18.04 10.28 -54.73
N LEU A 50 19.26 9.89 -54.38
CA LEU A 50 19.69 9.76 -52.99
C LEU A 50 19.68 11.11 -52.28
N HIS A 51 20.17 12.15 -52.95
CA HIS A 51 20.16 13.50 -52.39
C HIS A 51 18.74 14.02 -52.16
N LYS A 52 17.83 13.86 -53.14
CA LYS A 52 16.40 14.20 -52.97
C LYS A 52 15.73 13.39 -51.87
N LEU A 53 16.10 12.11 -51.73
CA LEU A 53 15.58 11.25 -50.68
C LEU A 53 16.05 11.74 -49.30
N GLU A 54 17.32 12.08 -49.15
CA GLU A 54 17.88 12.63 -47.92
C GLU A 54 17.18 13.94 -47.54
N ASP A 55 17.04 14.87 -48.48
CA ASP A 55 16.34 16.14 -48.27
C ASP A 55 14.88 15.96 -47.85
N THR A 56 14.23 14.87 -48.30
CA THR A 56 12.85 14.56 -47.94
C THR A 56 12.73 13.83 -46.61
N ILE A 57 13.60 12.85 -46.36
CA ILE A 57 13.52 11.97 -45.18
C ILE A 57 14.10 12.64 -43.94
N LEU A 58 15.20 13.39 -44.06
CA LEU A 58 15.89 13.96 -42.92
C LEU A 58 15.00 14.91 -42.09
N PRO A 59 14.22 15.83 -42.69
CA PRO A 59 13.27 16.66 -41.96
C PRO A 59 12.15 15.84 -41.31
N VAL A 60 11.66 14.80 -41.98
CA VAL A 60 10.63 13.90 -41.44
C VAL A 60 11.15 13.19 -40.20
N HIS A 61 12.33 12.56 -40.29
CA HIS A 61 12.95 11.88 -39.15
C HIS A 61 13.20 12.82 -37.96
N ARG A 62 13.68 14.06 -38.22
CA ARG A 62 13.84 15.08 -37.17
C ARG A 62 12.51 15.42 -36.51
N LYS A 63 11.47 15.73 -37.31
CA LYS A 63 10.13 16.02 -36.78
C LYS A 63 9.53 14.84 -36.01
N THR A 64 9.73 13.61 -36.47
CA THR A 64 9.28 12.41 -35.76
C THR A 64 9.99 12.28 -34.42
N LYS A 65 11.30 12.51 -34.36
CA LYS A 65 12.05 12.48 -33.11
C LYS A 65 11.61 13.57 -32.12
N ASP A 66 11.36 14.78 -32.62
CA ASP A 66 10.84 15.88 -31.81
C ASP A 66 9.44 15.57 -31.28
N LEU A 67 8.58 14.96 -32.11
CA LEU A 67 7.25 14.53 -31.71
C LEU A 67 7.30 13.42 -30.64
N GLN A 68 8.19 12.44 -30.78
CA GLN A 68 8.40 11.41 -29.76
C GLN A 68 8.85 12.02 -28.44
N ARG A 69 9.80 12.96 -28.48
CA ARG A 69 10.24 13.67 -27.27
C ARG A 69 9.10 14.47 -26.63
N LEU A 70 8.25 15.10 -27.43
CA LEU A 70 7.07 15.81 -26.94
C LEU A 70 6.10 14.83 -26.27
N GLN A 71 5.84 13.68 -26.89
CA GLN A 71 5.01 12.61 -26.33
C GLN A 71 5.57 12.14 -24.97
N ASP A 72 6.85 11.81 -24.91
CA ASP A 72 7.50 11.35 -23.67
C ASP A 72 7.37 12.40 -22.54
N ASN A 73 7.51 13.68 -22.88
CA ASN A 73 7.35 14.76 -21.90
C ASN A 73 5.91 14.87 -21.41
N ILE A 74 4.92 14.71 -22.30
CA ILE A 74 3.50 14.70 -21.94
C ILE A 74 3.21 13.53 -21.01
N GLU A 75 3.66 12.32 -21.33
CA GLU A 75 3.45 11.12 -20.51
C GLU A 75 4.07 11.25 -19.11
N LYS A 76 5.30 11.80 -19.02
CA LYS A 76 5.96 12.10 -17.74
C LYS A 76 5.20 13.14 -16.93
N THR A 77 4.70 14.18 -17.58
CA THR A 77 3.92 15.24 -16.92
C THR A 77 2.60 14.70 -16.41
N LEU A 78 1.92 13.86 -17.20
CA LEU A 78 0.67 13.21 -16.81
C LEU A 78 0.88 12.28 -15.60
N THR A 79 1.93 11.45 -15.63
CA THR A 79 2.27 10.58 -14.49
C THR A 79 2.60 11.38 -13.23
N SER A 80 3.32 12.49 -13.38
CA SER A 80 3.64 13.38 -12.27
C SER A 80 2.38 14.04 -11.71
N LEU A 81 1.45 14.45 -12.57
CA LEU A 81 0.18 15.03 -12.17
C LEU A 81 -0.70 14.01 -11.43
N ASP A 82 -0.81 12.79 -11.93
CA ASP A 82 -1.53 11.70 -11.27
C ASP A 82 -0.96 11.39 -9.87
N HIS A 83 0.36 11.47 -9.72
CA HIS A 83 1.01 11.31 -8.43
C HIS A 83 0.59 12.40 -7.43
N VAL A 84 0.56 13.66 -7.85
CA VAL A 84 0.12 14.79 -7.01
C VAL A 84 -1.37 14.66 -6.66
N ILE A 85 -2.23 14.46 -7.67
CA ILE A 85 -3.67 14.27 -7.49
C ILE A 85 -3.96 13.12 -6.52
N GLY A 86 -3.19 12.04 -6.62
CA GLY A 86 -3.27 10.89 -5.72
C GLY A 86 -3.18 11.30 -4.24
N TYR A 87 -2.25 12.17 -3.86
CA TYR A 87 -2.10 12.64 -2.46
C TYR A 87 -3.25 13.51 -1.98
N HIS A 88 -3.83 14.32 -2.86
CA HIS A 88 -5.00 15.13 -2.51
C HIS A 88 -6.26 14.28 -2.25
N HIS A 89 -6.36 13.08 -2.84
CA HIS A 89 -7.46 12.16 -2.57
C HIS A 89 -7.26 11.28 -1.32
N VAL A 90 -6.02 11.12 -0.84
CA VAL A 90 -5.71 10.23 0.31
C VAL A 90 -6.58 10.56 1.54
N ALA A 91 -6.78 11.84 1.85
CA ALA A 91 -7.59 12.23 3.01
C ALA A 91 -9.02 11.69 2.91
N ASN A 92 -9.67 11.88 1.76
CA ASN A 92 -11.06 11.46 1.52
C ASN A 92 -11.20 9.92 1.46
N ASP A 93 -10.20 9.23 0.90
CA ASP A 93 -10.21 7.77 0.79
C ASP A 93 -10.00 7.08 2.14
N VAL A 94 -9.14 7.66 2.98
CA VAL A 94 -8.71 7.05 4.24
C VAL A 94 -9.66 7.38 5.39
N GLU A 95 -10.25 8.57 5.42
CA GLU A 95 -11.21 8.99 6.46
C GLU A 95 -12.31 7.95 6.80
N PRO A 96 -13.03 7.34 5.83
CA PRO A 96 -14.06 6.35 6.15
C PRO A 96 -13.48 5.07 6.77
N VAL A 97 -12.26 4.69 6.42
CA VAL A 97 -11.55 3.54 7.02
C VAL A 97 -11.16 3.87 8.45
N LEU A 98 -10.63 5.08 8.70
CA LEU A 98 -10.27 5.52 10.05
C LEU A 98 -11.48 5.57 10.97
N ARG A 99 -12.61 6.06 10.46
CA ARG A 99 -13.87 6.16 11.22
C ARG A 99 -14.44 4.79 11.61
N GLN A 100 -14.24 3.76 10.79
CA GLN A 100 -14.67 2.40 11.11
C GLN A 100 -13.82 1.75 12.20
N GLY A 101 -12.57 2.20 12.37
CA GLY A 101 -11.62 1.67 13.34
C GLY A 101 -10.98 0.33 12.90
N PRO A 102 -9.89 -0.09 13.55
CA PRO A 102 -9.12 -1.27 13.15
C PRO A 102 -9.73 -2.62 13.58
N SER A 103 -10.86 -2.63 14.30
CA SER A 103 -11.35 -3.83 15.02
C SER A 103 -11.70 -5.05 14.16
N ARG A 104 -11.97 -4.88 12.85
CA ARG A 104 -12.28 -6.00 11.93
C ARG A 104 -11.13 -6.36 11.01
N GLN A 105 -10.33 -5.38 10.60
CA GLN A 105 -9.27 -5.53 9.58
C GLN A 105 -8.11 -4.58 9.91
N VAL A 106 -7.20 -5.04 10.77
CA VAL A 106 -6.00 -4.28 11.15
C VAL A 106 -5.14 -4.02 9.92
N ASP A 107 -4.93 -5.01 9.06
CA ASP A 107 -4.12 -4.86 7.83
C ASP A 107 -4.59 -3.71 6.92
N LYS A 108 -5.89 -3.66 6.65
CA LYS A 108 -6.49 -2.61 5.81
C LYS A 108 -6.31 -1.23 6.45
N TYR A 109 -6.48 -1.15 7.76
CA TYR A 109 -6.29 0.08 8.51
C TYR A 109 -4.83 0.55 8.45
N LEU A 110 -3.87 -0.35 8.68
CA LEU A 110 -2.44 -0.05 8.62
C LEU A 110 -2.00 0.38 7.21
N HIS A 111 -2.54 -0.24 6.17
CA HIS A 111 -2.28 0.17 4.79
C HIS A 111 -2.79 1.60 4.51
N SER A 112 -3.99 1.93 5.00
CA SER A 112 -4.51 3.31 4.94
C SER A 112 -3.64 4.30 5.73
N MET A 113 -3.09 3.89 6.88
CA MET A 113 -2.16 4.70 7.65
C MET A 113 -0.81 4.89 6.94
N GLU A 114 -0.30 3.88 6.23
CA GLU A 114 0.91 4.01 5.40
C GLU A 114 0.72 5.03 4.27
N ARG A 115 -0.46 5.03 3.63
CA ARG A 115 -0.82 6.05 2.63
C ARG A 115 -0.83 7.46 3.24
N LEU A 116 -1.35 7.61 4.47
CA LEU A 116 -1.31 8.89 5.19
C LEU A 116 0.12 9.33 5.50
N VAL A 117 1.01 8.43 5.94
CA VAL A 117 2.42 8.76 6.20
C VAL A 117 3.09 9.32 4.93
N LYS A 118 2.87 8.66 3.78
CA LYS A 118 3.39 9.13 2.50
C LYS A 118 2.82 10.50 2.11
N ALA A 119 1.53 10.73 2.36
CA ALA A 119 0.89 12.02 2.10
C ALA A 119 1.43 13.14 3.01
N VAL A 120 1.64 12.87 4.31
CA VAL A 120 2.26 13.84 5.24
C VAL A 120 3.66 14.22 4.75
N ALA A 121 4.49 13.24 4.38
CA ALA A 121 5.83 13.49 3.85
C ALA A 121 5.78 14.36 2.59
N PHE A 122 4.93 13.99 1.62
CA PHE A 122 4.75 14.74 0.37
C PHE A 122 4.35 16.20 0.61
N PHE A 123 3.32 16.45 1.43
CA PHE A 123 2.87 17.81 1.71
C PHE A 123 3.87 18.60 2.56
N SER A 124 4.61 17.94 3.46
CA SER A 124 5.65 18.60 4.26
C SER A 124 6.85 19.05 3.43
N GLU A 125 7.24 18.28 2.41
CA GLU A 125 8.35 18.61 1.53
C GLU A 125 7.97 19.67 0.48
N ASN A 126 6.75 19.57 -0.08
CA ASN A 126 6.35 20.39 -1.22
C ASN A 126 5.53 21.63 -0.86
N ASN A 127 4.64 21.54 0.16
CA ASN A 127 3.74 22.64 0.53
C ASN A 127 3.48 22.69 2.06
N PRO A 128 4.46 23.16 2.87
CA PRO A 128 4.39 23.12 4.34
C PRO A 128 3.23 23.91 4.96
N ASP A 129 2.77 24.99 4.31
CA ASP A 129 1.71 25.86 4.85
C ASP A 129 0.30 25.51 4.29
N SER A 130 0.16 24.35 3.66
CA SER A 130 -1.10 23.95 3.01
C SER A 130 -2.18 23.50 4.02
N PRO A 131 -3.46 23.87 3.80
CA PRO A 131 -4.57 23.35 4.61
C PRO A 131 -4.74 21.82 4.49
N GLU A 132 -4.30 21.25 3.37
CA GLU A 132 -4.26 19.80 3.13
C GLU A 132 -3.32 19.12 4.13
N LEU A 133 -2.13 19.67 4.38
CA LEU A 133 -1.21 19.12 5.37
C LEU A 133 -1.84 19.06 6.77
N ASN A 134 -2.55 20.11 7.18
CA ASN A 134 -3.25 20.15 8.46
C ASN A 134 -4.35 19.08 8.55
N THR A 135 -5.09 18.88 7.46
CA THR A 135 -6.14 17.85 7.38
C THR A 135 -5.54 16.45 7.50
N VAL A 136 -4.49 16.16 6.73
CA VAL A 136 -3.81 14.87 6.74
C VAL A 136 -3.14 14.61 8.10
N ASN A 137 -2.53 15.60 8.74
CA ASN A 137 -1.96 15.48 10.09
C ASN A 137 -3.02 15.21 11.16
N THR A 138 -4.18 15.83 11.04
CA THR A 138 -5.32 15.59 11.94
C THR A 138 -5.83 14.16 11.77
N LEU A 139 -6.01 13.69 10.53
CA LEU A 139 -6.39 12.31 10.24
C LEU A 139 -5.34 11.32 10.73
N PHE A 140 -4.06 11.61 10.54
CA PHE A 140 -2.95 10.79 11.04
C PHE A 140 -2.98 10.66 12.57
N SER A 141 -3.16 11.78 13.27
CA SER A 141 -3.26 11.80 14.75
C SER A 141 -4.47 11.03 15.23
N ASN A 142 -5.64 11.24 14.62
CA ASN A 142 -6.87 10.50 14.92
C ASN A 142 -6.71 9.00 14.66
N GLY A 143 -6.02 8.64 13.58
CA GLY A 143 -5.76 7.25 13.22
C GLY A 143 -4.81 6.55 14.21
N LYS A 144 -3.76 7.26 14.61
CA LYS A 144 -2.84 6.81 15.68
C LYS A 144 -3.58 6.60 17.00
N ASP A 145 -4.38 7.56 17.44
CA ASP A 145 -5.19 7.44 18.67
C ASP A 145 -6.18 6.27 18.57
N GLY A 146 -6.75 6.04 17.38
CA GLY A 146 -7.63 4.90 17.10
C GLY A 146 -6.91 3.55 17.27
N LEU A 147 -5.67 3.44 16.76
CA LEU A 147 -4.84 2.25 16.94
C LEU A 147 -4.47 2.00 18.40
N GLU A 148 -4.08 3.04 19.13
CA GLU A 148 -3.74 2.92 20.56
C GLU A 148 -4.95 2.44 21.37
N LYS A 149 -6.14 3.00 21.10
CA LYS A 149 -7.39 2.59 21.75
C LYS A 149 -7.77 1.15 21.41
N GLU A 150 -7.65 0.72 20.16
CA GLU A 150 -7.93 -0.66 19.77
C GLU A 150 -6.93 -1.63 20.39
N PHE A 151 -5.63 -1.30 20.39
CA PHE A 151 -4.59 -2.11 21.05
C PHE A 151 -4.95 -2.33 22.53
N GLN A 152 -5.27 -1.25 23.24
CA GLN A 152 -5.68 -1.32 24.65
C GLN A 152 -6.97 -2.13 24.84
N ALA A 153 -7.96 -1.93 23.96
CA ALA A 153 -9.24 -2.63 24.02
C ALA A 153 -9.10 -4.13 23.76
N GLN A 154 -8.34 -4.54 22.74
CA GLN A 154 -8.09 -5.94 22.43
C GLN A 154 -7.32 -6.64 23.56
N LEU A 155 -6.27 -5.99 24.07
CA LEU A 155 -5.49 -6.53 25.17
C LEU A 155 -6.35 -6.70 26.43
N SER A 156 -7.17 -5.70 26.77
CA SER A 156 -8.07 -5.76 27.93
C SER A 156 -9.15 -6.82 27.77
N ARG A 157 -9.71 -6.99 26.55
CA ARG A 157 -10.79 -7.95 26.27
C ARG A 157 -10.35 -9.39 26.49
N HIS A 158 -9.11 -9.71 26.12
CA HIS A 158 -8.57 -11.07 26.20
C HIS A 158 -7.70 -11.32 27.43
N THR A 159 -7.42 -10.29 28.23
CA THR A 159 -6.70 -10.43 29.50
C THR A 159 -7.68 -10.61 30.66
N LYS A 160 -7.83 -11.85 31.13
CA LYS A 160 -8.71 -12.21 32.27
C LYS A 160 -7.87 -12.82 33.41
N PRO A 161 -8.17 -12.55 34.69
CA PRO A 161 -7.41 -13.17 35.78
C PRO A 161 -7.56 -14.69 35.73
N MET A 162 -6.47 -15.41 35.98
CA MET A 162 -6.50 -16.86 35.95
C MET A 162 -7.21 -17.41 37.20
N PRO A 163 -8.09 -18.42 37.07
CA PRO A 163 -8.69 -19.08 38.23
C PRO A 163 -7.61 -19.77 39.11
N PRO A 164 -7.73 -19.74 40.44
CA PRO A 164 -6.74 -20.33 41.36
C PRO A 164 -6.44 -21.81 41.10
N LEU A 165 -7.46 -22.61 40.75
CA LEU A 165 -7.29 -24.04 40.44
C LEU A 165 -6.38 -24.27 39.22
N LYS A 166 -6.45 -23.38 38.21
CA LYS A 166 -5.60 -23.48 37.02
C LYS A 166 -4.16 -23.09 37.34
N VAL A 167 -3.95 -22.10 38.21
CA VAL A 167 -2.61 -21.75 38.72
C VAL A 167 -2.00 -22.95 39.47
N GLU A 168 -2.77 -23.61 40.32
CA GLU A 168 -2.33 -24.80 41.06
C GLU A 168 -1.99 -25.97 40.13
N GLU A 169 -2.79 -26.20 39.08
CA GLU A 169 -2.51 -27.18 38.03
C GLU A 169 -1.18 -26.88 37.33
N LEU A 170 -0.93 -25.62 36.93
CA LEU A 170 0.31 -25.20 36.28
C LEU A 170 1.53 -25.37 37.19
N ILE A 171 1.42 -25.05 38.48
CA ILE A 171 2.49 -25.27 39.46
C ILE A 171 2.79 -26.76 39.60
N LYS A 172 1.78 -27.63 39.58
CA LYS A 172 1.97 -29.10 39.64
C LYS A 172 2.56 -29.68 38.34
N MET A 173 2.44 -28.96 37.23
CA MET A 173 2.94 -29.36 35.90
C MET A 173 4.40 -28.95 35.65
N GLU A 174 5.13 -28.41 36.64
CA GLU A 174 6.50 -27.86 36.58
C GLU A 174 7.57 -28.73 35.88
N ASN A 175 7.27 -29.99 35.54
CA ASN A 175 8.18 -30.95 34.88
C ASN A 175 7.93 -31.14 33.37
N LYS A 176 7.14 -30.30 32.70
CA LYS A 176 6.95 -30.34 31.23
C LYS A 176 7.33 -28.99 30.62
N GLU A 177 8.53 -28.90 30.09
CA GLU A 177 9.17 -27.67 29.62
C GLU A 177 8.56 -27.02 28.36
N ASP A 178 7.58 -27.65 27.69
CA ASP A 178 7.26 -27.29 26.29
C ASP A 178 5.90 -26.60 26.02
N GLU A 179 5.02 -26.42 27.00
CA GLU A 179 3.78 -25.66 26.76
C GLU A 179 3.90 -24.22 27.25
N SER A 180 4.41 -23.34 26.37
CA SER A 180 4.28 -21.90 26.57
C SER A 180 2.79 -21.58 26.76
N PHE A 181 2.41 -21.18 27.98
CA PHE A 181 1.04 -20.83 28.30
C PHE A 181 0.68 -19.49 27.63
N ILE A 182 0.29 -19.54 26.35
CA ILE A 182 -0.15 -18.36 25.60
C ILE A 182 -1.62 -18.08 25.97
N HIS A 183 -1.83 -17.08 26.83
CA HIS A 183 -3.17 -16.67 27.30
C HIS A 183 -3.99 -15.90 26.22
N LEU A 184 -3.38 -15.57 25.08
CA LEU A 184 -3.99 -14.75 24.04
C LEU A 184 -4.27 -15.59 22.78
N PRO A 185 -5.44 -15.44 22.13
CA PRO A 185 -5.68 -16.07 20.83
C PRO A 185 -4.61 -15.67 19.82
N GLU A 186 -4.16 -16.61 18.98
CA GLU A 186 -3.10 -16.39 17.98
C GLU A 186 -3.36 -15.15 17.10
N LYS A 187 -4.62 -15.00 16.62
CA LYS A 187 -5.04 -13.80 15.88
C LYS A 187 -4.82 -12.51 16.67
N THR A 188 -5.13 -12.49 17.96
CA THR A 188 -4.94 -11.31 18.81
C THR A 188 -3.46 -10.99 19.00
N VAL A 189 -2.60 -12.01 19.11
CA VAL A 189 -1.14 -11.79 19.17
C VAL A 189 -0.63 -11.20 17.85
N SER A 190 -1.09 -11.71 16.71
CA SER A 190 -0.75 -11.16 15.39
C SER A 190 -1.19 -9.69 15.27
N ASP A 191 -2.48 -9.42 15.52
CA ASP A 191 -3.07 -8.08 15.44
C ASP A 191 -2.33 -7.09 16.37
N LEU A 192 -2.08 -7.47 17.64
CA LEU A 192 -1.33 -6.66 18.61
C LEU A 192 0.11 -6.42 18.16
N SER A 193 0.76 -7.42 17.56
CA SER A 193 2.15 -7.30 17.07
C SER A 193 2.23 -6.28 15.94
N GLN A 194 1.36 -6.42 14.92
CA GLN A 194 1.30 -5.48 13.79
C GLN A 194 0.98 -4.04 14.25
N MET A 195 0.01 -3.88 15.17
CA MET A 195 -0.30 -2.57 15.74
C MET A 195 0.90 -2.00 16.51
N SER A 196 1.61 -2.81 17.30
CA SER A 196 2.77 -2.36 18.09
C SER A 196 3.97 -1.96 17.23
N GLU A 197 4.22 -2.69 16.14
CA GLU A 197 5.28 -2.41 15.18
C GLU A 197 5.00 -1.08 14.47
N TRP A 198 3.77 -0.87 14.02
CA TRP A 198 3.38 0.37 13.39
C TRP A 198 3.41 1.56 14.36
N LEU A 199 2.92 1.40 15.60
CA LEU A 199 2.93 2.46 16.60
C LEU A 199 4.35 2.85 17.02
N SER A 200 5.28 1.88 17.09
CA SER A 200 6.68 2.13 17.44
C SER A 200 7.46 2.77 16.30
N GLY A 201 7.19 2.38 15.06
CA GLY A 201 7.83 2.93 13.87
C GLY A 201 7.16 4.22 13.41
N PRO A 202 6.28 4.19 12.38
CA PRO A 202 5.64 5.38 11.83
C PRO A 202 4.87 6.24 12.84
N GLY A 203 4.23 5.62 13.84
CA GLY A 203 3.46 6.33 14.87
C GLY A 203 4.31 7.04 15.93
N ASN A 204 5.59 6.68 16.06
CA ASN A 204 6.52 7.14 17.09
C ASN A 204 5.87 7.32 18.48
N SER A 205 5.12 6.32 18.92
CA SER A 205 4.39 6.34 20.18
C SER A 205 4.85 5.21 21.09
N GLN A 206 5.01 5.50 22.38
CA GLN A 206 5.33 4.52 23.41
C GLN A 206 4.23 4.40 24.47
N SER A 207 3.12 5.13 24.31
CA SER A 207 1.95 5.10 25.21
C SER A 207 1.35 3.70 25.31
N PHE A 208 1.31 2.96 24.20
CA PHE A 208 0.76 1.61 24.13
C PHE A 208 1.57 0.60 24.97
N VAL A 209 2.89 0.80 25.11
CA VAL A 209 3.76 -0.04 25.95
C VAL A 209 3.41 0.14 27.42
N LYS A 210 3.18 1.38 27.85
CA LYS A 210 2.72 1.68 29.20
C LYS A 210 1.36 1.02 29.45
N ALA A 211 0.40 1.20 28.53
CA ALA A 211 -0.92 0.57 28.62
C ALA A 211 -0.82 -0.96 28.69
N TYR A 212 0.08 -1.57 27.91
CA TYR A 212 0.36 -3.01 27.98
C TYR A 212 0.85 -3.42 29.37
N SER A 213 1.86 -2.73 29.89
CA SER A 213 2.44 -3.03 31.20
C SER A 213 1.41 -2.88 32.33
N ASP A 214 0.57 -1.85 32.28
CA ASP A 214 -0.47 -1.60 33.27
C ASP A 214 -1.55 -2.69 33.23
N ILE A 215 -2.03 -3.07 32.05
CA ILE A 215 -3.07 -4.12 31.93
C ILE A 215 -2.55 -5.47 32.40
N ARG A 216 -1.35 -5.86 31.97
CA ARG A 216 -0.76 -7.16 32.29
C ARG A 216 -0.32 -7.26 33.75
N SER A 217 0.29 -6.22 34.31
CA SER A 217 0.67 -6.19 35.73
C SER A 217 -0.56 -6.25 36.65
N ASN A 218 -1.60 -5.45 36.37
CA ASN A 218 -2.85 -5.50 37.13
C ASN A 218 -3.54 -6.87 37.05
N ASN A 219 -3.48 -7.53 35.88
CA ASN A 219 -4.01 -8.87 35.72
C ASN A 219 -3.24 -9.92 36.54
N LEU A 220 -1.91 -9.83 36.55
CA LEU A 220 -1.05 -10.70 37.36
C LEU A 220 -1.36 -10.52 38.84
N ILE A 221 -1.45 -9.28 39.33
CA ILE A 221 -1.79 -8.97 40.73
C ILE A 221 -3.15 -9.56 41.10
N LYS A 222 -4.18 -9.40 40.24
CA LYS A 222 -5.51 -9.99 40.46
C LYS A 222 -5.47 -11.52 40.54
N THR A 223 -4.65 -12.14 39.69
CA THR A 223 -4.44 -13.60 39.68
C THR A 223 -3.77 -14.07 40.98
N LEU A 224 -2.69 -13.40 41.41
CA LEU A 224 -1.97 -13.72 42.64
C LEU A 224 -2.83 -13.50 43.89
N ASN A 225 -3.62 -12.43 43.93
CA ASN A 225 -4.55 -12.18 45.03
C ASN A 225 -5.63 -13.26 45.09
N GLY A 226 -6.20 -13.65 43.93
CA GLY A 226 -7.16 -14.76 43.86
C GLY A 226 -6.57 -16.07 44.39
N MET A 227 -5.30 -16.35 44.10
CA MET A 227 -4.60 -17.51 44.65
C MET A 227 -4.32 -17.39 46.16
N SER A 228 -3.91 -16.21 46.64
CA SER A 228 -3.72 -15.94 48.07
C SER A 228 -5.01 -16.19 48.86
N ASP A 229 -6.15 -15.72 48.35
CA ASP A 229 -7.46 -15.91 48.95
C ASP A 229 -7.90 -17.38 48.92
N HIS A 230 -7.62 -18.10 47.83
CA HIS A 230 -7.86 -19.54 47.73
C HIS A 230 -7.08 -20.33 48.79
N ILE A 231 -5.79 -20.02 49.01
CA ILE A 231 -4.96 -20.67 50.05
C ILE A 231 -5.49 -20.38 51.46
N LYS A 232 -5.86 -19.12 51.75
CA LYS A 232 -6.42 -18.71 53.04
C LYS A 232 -7.78 -19.36 53.30
N GLY A 233 -8.65 -19.40 52.28
CA GLY A 233 -9.96 -20.03 52.35
C GLY A 233 -9.87 -21.54 52.55
N ASN A 234 -8.94 -22.20 51.87
CA ASN A 234 -8.71 -23.65 52.01
C ASN A 234 -8.08 -24.01 53.38
N SER A 235 -7.37 -23.07 54.01
CA SER A 235 -6.83 -23.24 55.37
C SER A 235 -7.90 -23.15 56.47
N ASN A 236 -9.10 -22.62 56.17
CA ASN A 236 -10.19 -22.46 57.14
C ASN A 236 -11.20 -23.63 57.17
N THR A 237 -11.07 -24.64 56.30
CA THR A 237 -11.94 -25.84 56.30
C THR A 237 -11.59 -26.83 57.43
N GLY A 238 -10.55 -26.55 58.24
CA GLY A 238 -10.20 -27.32 59.42
C GLY A 238 -10.90 -26.93 60.73
N ARG A 239 -11.73 -25.88 60.75
CA ARG A 239 -12.48 -25.49 61.96
C ARG A 239 -13.93 -25.94 61.86
N LYS A 240 -14.24 -27.05 62.55
CA LYS A 240 -15.61 -27.50 62.83
C LYS A 240 -16.44 -26.32 63.34
N ILE A 241 -17.50 -25.99 62.64
CA ILE A 241 -18.54 -25.08 63.10
C ILE A 241 -19.21 -25.78 64.29
N SER A 242 -18.79 -25.43 65.51
CA SER A 242 -19.54 -25.76 66.73
C SER A 242 -20.79 -24.88 66.76
N ASN A 243 -21.95 -25.50 66.58
CA ASN A 243 -23.26 -24.87 66.72
C ASN A 243 -23.37 -24.14 68.08
N ALA A 244 -23.43 -22.82 68.06
CA ALA A 244 -23.86 -22.04 69.21
C ALA A 244 -25.38 -21.90 69.20
N ILE A 245 -25.99 -22.51 70.22
CA ILE A 245 -27.42 -22.49 70.54
C ILE A 245 -27.89 -21.04 70.74
N SER A 246 -28.84 -20.56 69.94
CA SER A 246 -29.59 -19.34 70.25
C SER A 246 -30.79 -19.68 71.13
N THR A 247 -30.81 -19.20 72.36
CA THR A 247 -31.98 -19.25 73.26
C THR A 247 -33.07 -18.27 72.80
N PRO A 248 -34.37 -18.59 72.96
CA PRO A 248 -35.46 -17.76 72.48
C PRO A 248 -35.88 -16.69 73.49
N LYS A 249 -36.19 -15.47 73.01
CA LYS A 249 -37.04 -14.52 73.74
C LYS A 249 -38.19 -14.02 72.86
N LYS A 250 -39.39 -14.10 73.45
CA LYS A 250 -40.75 -13.91 72.93
C LYS A 250 -41.22 -12.43 73.06
N PRO A 251 -42.45 -12.03 72.65
CA PRO A 251 -42.69 -10.88 71.78
C PRO A 251 -43.58 -9.76 72.39
N GLY A 252 -43.78 -8.67 71.63
CA GLY A 252 -44.76 -7.59 71.88
C GLY A 252 -44.12 -6.23 71.60
N ASN A 253 -44.71 -5.25 70.89
CA ASN A 253 -46.12 -4.92 70.73
C ASN A 253 -46.32 -4.05 69.46
N ARG A 254 -47.51 -4.13 68.84
CA ARG A 254 -47.93 -3.32 67.67
C ARG A 254 -48.35 -1.91 68.07
N ARG A 255 -48.19 -0.95 67.14
CA ARG A 255 -49.00 0.26 66.78
C ARG A 255 -48.08 1.44 66.48
N ALA A 256 -48.33 2.37 65.56
CA ALA A 256 -49.38 2.58 64.57
C ALA A 256 -48.82 3.53 63.47
N ARG A 257 -49.50 3.55 62.31
CA ARG A 257 -49.23 4.43 61.16
C ARG A 257 -49.71 5.87 61.42
N THR A 258 -48.96 6.84 60.91
CA THR A 258 -49.42 8.17 60.45
C THR A 258 -48.62 8.49 59.19
N PHE A 259 -49.23 8.35 57.99
CA PHE A 259 -49.75 9.44 57.16
C PHE A 259 -48.91 10.71 57.19
N ASP A 260 -48.16 10.94 56.10
CA ASP A 260 -47.78 12.29 55.71
C ASP A 260 -47.95 12.51 54.21
N ARG A 261 -48.41 13.73 53.91
CA ARG A 261 -49.15 14.16 52.73
C ARG A 261 -48.19 14.95 51.84
N ARG A 262 -47.95 14.52 50.61
CA ARG A 262 -47.22 15.35 49.63
C ARG A 262 -48.11 15.72 48.43
N LYS A 263 -48.20 17.03 48.25
CA LYS A 263 -49.00 17.78 47.29
C LYS A 263 -48.53 17.58 45.84
N GLU A 264 -49.54 17.68 44.99
CA GLU A 264 -49.57 18.03 43.57
C GLU A 264 -48.41 18.89 43.05
N THR A 265 -47.96 18.57 41.83
CA THR A 265 -47.80 19.54 40.73
C THR A 265 -47.94 18.86 39.36
N GLY A 266 -48.76 19.43 38.48
CA GLY A 266 -48.45 19.47 37.04
C GLY A 266 -49.21 18.55 36.10
N LEU A 267 -50.48 18.90 35.84
CA LEU A 267 -51.17 18.57 34.58
C LEU A 267 -50.54 19.32 33.40
N GLY A 268 -50.41 18.66 32.26
CA GLY A 268 -50.32 19.35 30.97
C GLY A 268 -49.61 18.58 29.86
N LYS A 269 -50.36 17.80 29.08
CA LYS A 269 -50.49 17.93 27.60
C LYS A 269 -51.04 16.64 26.98
N SER A 270 -52.33 16.66 26.67
CA SER A 270 -52.93 15.94 25.56
C SER A 270 -53.06 16.92 24.39
N SER A 271 -52.57 16.56 23.20
CA SER A 271 -53.31 16.90 21.98
C SER A 271 -52.97 15.91 20.89
N HIS A 272 -53.94 15.01 20.69
CA HIS A 272 -54.20 14.28 19.46
C HIS A 272 -54.40 15.29 18.31
N ALA A 273 -53.87 14.99 17.13
CA ALA A 273 -54.31 15.57 15.87
C ALA A 273 -54.88 14.43 15.01
N PRO A 274 -56.03 14.62 14.32
CA PRO A 274 -56.63 13.61 13.46
C PRO A 274 -56.17 13.75 12.01
N ILE A 275 -56.27 12.62 11.33
CA ILE A 275 -56.15 12.42 9.89
C ILE A 275 -57.45 12.91 9.23
N ALA A 276 -57.33 13.71 8.16
CA ALA A 276 -58.37 13.89 7.16
C ALA A 276 -57.72 14.21 5.80
N GLU A 277 -58.27 13.56 4.79
CA GLU A 277 -57.89 13.51 3.38
C GLU A 277 -58.06 14.86 2.66
N GLU A 278 -57.14 15.15 1.73
CA GLU A 278 -57.44 15.44 0.31
C GLU A 278 -56.20 15.12 -0.56
#